data_AF-A0A661B7C2-F1
#
_entry.id   AF-A0A661B7C2-F1
#
_cell.length_a   1.000
_cell.length_b   1.000
_cell.length_c   1.000
_cell.angle_alpha   90.00
_cell.angle_beta   90.00
_cell.angle_gamma   90.00
#
_symmetry.space_group_name_H-M   'P 1'
#
loop_
_entity.id
_entity.type
_entity.pdbx_description
1 polymer ?
#
loop_
_entity_poly.entity_id
_entity_poly.type
_entity_poly.pdbx_seq_one_letter_code
_entity_poly.pdbx_strand_id
1 'polypeptide(L)'
;MGNNAGRFYSSGNRIYVRSEDTDNVAEFASYGLYLPRDVSTGLYCTGGARFNYADAGDEVYIENGTGEVGIGTTAPDDKLDVVGNAQVSGYLRVGNPTSGSTTRHEMKEFYWTGHQHCDDTYRKWSIGTIPIPSGATSITVRNIYCDFDGYHEDGNEGYGARIYVGSSYIGMTENNVNGFVDVDWNFNSEETGLSWNFTTAPTVYAYVDDHGGSWGDEIHALNFKVQVYYDYTVGLRTGDIAASGRVYANNTYSVGDLAEHFDVNGAYEPGMVVSYELGSDDKYALSDRPYDPYVAGVISENPSVVINSPEEGPPVALTGRVDVKVVPSDRLIRGGDFLTTSEIPGRAKLAKKPGPIIGYAVNDQKEGNDFVRVLLQLGRYIPGKAIGQKVIEENEIESGSINRNMYNKREETGVLGVDDEGEIIRQPSKKLIIFGPD
;
A
#
# COMPACT_ATOMS: atom_id res chain seq x y z
N MET A 1 -24.63 66.99 -24.87
CA MET A 1 -23.65 67.13 -23.79
C MET A 1 -24.24 66.39 -22.60
N GLY A 2 -23.83 65.14 -22.40
CA GLY A 2 -24.44 64.20 -21.46
C GLY A 2 -23.96 64.39 -20.02
N ASN A 3 -24.84 64.08 -19.06
CA ASN A 3 -24.67 64.27 -17.63
C ASN A 3 -23.90 63.10 -17.00
N ASN A 4 -22.57 63.10 -17.13
CA ASN A 4 -21.71 62.11 -16.44
C ASN A 4 -21.21 62.69 -15.11
N ALA A 5 -22.09 62.85 -14.14
CA ALA A 5 -21.71 63.33 -12.81
C ALA A 5 -21.60 62.15 -11.83
N GLY A 6 -20.39 61.63 -11.62
CA GLY A 6 -20.11 60.79 -10.46
C GLY A 6 -20.47 61.55 -9.18
N ARG A 7 -21.28 60.95 -8.30
CA ARG A 7 -21.72 61.58 -7.05
C ARG A 7 -20.96 61.01 -5.85
N PHE A 8 -20.41 61.92 -5.04
CA PHE A 8 -19.91 61.64 -3.69
C PHE A 8 -20.90 62.21 -2.70
N TYR A 9 -21.52 61.35 -1.89
CA TYR A 9 -22.45 61.81 -0.85
C TYR A 9 -22.30 60.97 0.41
N SER A 10 -22.58 61.57 1.56
CA SER A 10 -22.63 60.87 2.84
C SER A 10 -24.07 60.64 3.28
N SER A 11 -24.32 59.53 3.96
CA SER A 11 -25.58 59.28 4.65
C SER A 11 -25.30 58.48 5.91
N GLY A 12 -25.63 59.05 7.08
CA GLY A 12 -25.18 58.55 8.37
C GLY A 12 -23.65 58.51 8.46
N ASN A 13 -23.10 57.42 8.99
CA ASN A 13 -21.65 57.23 9.16
C ASN A 13 -20.98 56.60 7.93
N ARG A 14 -21.56 56.74 6.72
CA ARG A 14 -21.04 56.11 5.49
C ARG A 14 -20.84 57.15 4.38
N ILE A 15 -19.80 56.97 3.58
CA ILE A 15 -19.54 57.71 2.34
C ILE A 15 -19.88 56.79 1.16
N TYR A 16 -20.69 57.28 0.23
CA TYR A 16 -21.08 56.59 -0.99
C TYR A 16 -20.41 57.24 -2.19
N VAL A 17 -19.86 56.40 -3.07
CA VAL A 17 -19.32 56.79 -4.38
C VAL A 17 -20.14 56.03 -5.42
N ARG A 18 -20.88 56.74 -6.28
CA ARG A 18 -21.73 56.13 -7.33
C ARG A 18 -21.50 56.79 -8.68
N SER A 19 -21.41 55.99 -9.74
CA SER A 19 -21.66 56.44 -11.12
C SER A 19 -23.16 56.30 -11.40
N GLU A 20 -23.81 57.33 -11.94
CA GLU A 20 -25.25 57.31 -12.25
C GLU A 20 -25.56 56.69 -13.63
N ASP A 21 -24.52 56.38 -14.42
CA ASP A 21 -24.67 55.60 -15.65
C ASP A 21 -24.78 54.11 -15.31
N THR A 22 -25.68 53.42 -16.01
CA THR A 22 -26.30 52.11 -15.72
C THR A 22 -25.38 50.90 -15.50
N ASP A 23 -24.07 51.09 -15.43
CA ASP A 23 -23.08 50.01 -15.43
C ASP A 23 -22.72 49.54 -14.01
N ASN A 24 -23.27 50.15 -12.95
CA ASN A 24 -23.05 49.78 -11.55
C ASN A 24 -21.56 49.73 -11.12
N VAL A 25 -20.64 50.34 -11.88
CA VAL A 25 -19.20 50.37 -11.58
C VAL A 25 -18.83 51.68 -10.89
N ALA A 26 -18.25 51.60 -9.69
CA ALA A 26 -17.43 52.68 -9.13
C ALA A 26 -15.98 52.43 -9.56
N GLU A 27 -15.54 53.09 -10.63
CA GLU A 27 -14.15 52.98 -11.11
C GLU A 27 -13.24 53.86 -10.27
N PHE A 28 -12.27 53.25 -9.59
CA PHE A 28 -11.19 53.97 -8.92
C PHE A 28 -10.02 54.10 -9.92
N ALA A 29 -9.38 55.27 -9.98
CA ALA A 29 -8.27 55.54 -10.91
C ALA A 29 -7.12 54.50 -10.80
N SER A 30 -6.09 54.58 -11.65
CA SER A 30 -5.02 53.59 -11.87
C SER A 30 -4.31 52.97 -10.64
N TYR A 31 -4.55 53.46 -9.43
CA TYR A 31 -4.00 52.95 -8.16
C TYR A 31 -5.03 52.22 -7.27
N GLY A 32 -6.29 52.06 -7.71
CA GLY A 32 -7.32 51.29 -7.00
C GLY A 32 -7.88 51.95 -5.73
N LEU A 33 -8.64 51.18 -4.95
CA LEU A 33 -9.15 51.57 -3.63
C LEU A 33 -8.07 51.34 -2.56
N TYR A 34 -7.51 52.43 -2.02
CA TYR A 34 -6.53 52.35 -0.94
C TYR A 34 -7.23 52.11 0.42
N LEU A 35 -7.09 50.90 0.95
CA LEU A 35 -7.43 50.57 2.34
C LEU A 35 -6.17 50.71 3.19
N PRO A 36 -6.14 51.59 4.22
CA PRO A 36 -4.94 51.80 5.02
C PRO A 36 -4.50 50.52 5.74
N ARG A 37 -3.19 50.28 5.84
CA ARG A 37 -2.55 49.05 6.36
C ARG A 37 -2.82 48.72 7.84
N ASP A 38 -3.75 49.40 8.49
CA ASP A 38 -4.10 49.11 9.87
C ASP A 38 -4.95 47.83 9.90
N VAL A 39 -4.66 46.93 10.83
CA VAL A 39 -5.20 45.55 10.96
C VAL A 39 -6.73 45.43 11.12
N SER A 40 -7.44 46.56 11.03
CA SER A 40 -8.89 46.67 11.23
C SER A 40 -9.64 47.25 10.04
N THR A 41 -9.00 47.54 8.91
CA THR A 41 -9.73 47.92 7.69
C THR A 41 -9.92 46.74 6.76
N GLY A 42 -11.18 46.29 6.63
CA GLY A 42 -11.59 45.26 5.68
C GLY A 42 -12.53 45.83 4.63
N LEU A 43 -12.55 45.23 3.44
CA LEU A 43 -13.57 45.51 2.44
C LEU A 43 -14.88 44.79 2.84
N TYR A 44 -15.82 45.53 3.43
CA TYR A 44 -17.11 44.96 3.83
C TYR A 44 -18.10 45.00 2.66
N CYS A 45 -18.29 43.86 2.00
CA CYS A 45 -19.25 43.73 0.89
C CYS A 45 -20.55 43.08 1.40
N THR A 46 -21.60 43.86 1.59
CA THR A 46 -22.91 43.36 2.08
C THR A 46 -23.65 42.47 1.05
N GLY A 47 -23.09 42.31 -0.15
CA GLY A 47 -23.64 41.52 -1.27
C GLY A 47 -22.74 40.36 -1.72
N GLY A 48 -21.68 40.03 -0.98
CA GLY A 48 -20.61 39.14 -1.44
C GLY A 48 -19.54 39.89 -2.22
N ALA A 49 -18.41 39.24 -2.48
CA ALA A 49 -17.29 39.80 -3.23
C ALA A 49 -17.10 39.02 -4.53
N ARG A 50 -17.00 39.75 -5.65
CA ARG A 50 -16.62 39.22 -6.95
C ARG A 50 -15.29 39.83 -7.34
N PHE A 51 -14.35 38.98 -7.69
CA PHE A 51 -13.06 39.38 -8.24
C PHE A 51 -13.06 38.94 -9.70
N ASN A 52 -13.42 39.87 -10.59
CA ASN A 52 -13.59 39.58 -12.01
C ASN A 52 -12.52 40.31 -12.82
N TYR A 53 -11.82 39.60 -13.70
CA TYR A 53 -11.17 40.19 -14.88
C TYR A 53 -12.20 40.19 -16.02
N ALA A 54 -12.31 41.30 -16.75
CA ALA A 54 -13.53 41.73 -17.45
C ALA A 54 -14.09 40.79 -18.55
N ASP A 55 -13.42 39.70 -18.93
CA ASP A 55 -13.78 38.92 -20.13
C ASP A 55 -13.89 37.38 -19.96
N ALA A 56 -13.77 36.82 -18.74
CA ALA A 56 -13.60 35.35 -18.55
C ALA A 56 -14.53 34.64 -17.53
N GLY A 57 -15.68 35.22 -17.18
CA GLY A 57 -16.57 34.63 -16.15
C GLY A 57 -16.03 34.86 -14.72
N ASP A 58 -16.81 34.45 -13.69
CA ASP A 58 -16.45 34.70 -12.30
C ASP A 58 -15.22 33.86 -11.88
N GLU A 59 -14.04 34.48 -11.79
CA GLU A 59 -12.78 33.80 -11.44
C GLU A 59 -12.77 33.35 -9.98
N VAL A 60 -13.16 34.23 -9.05
CA VAL A 60 -13.38 33.90 -7.64
C VAL A 60 -14.63 34.61 -7.12
N TYR A 61 -15.56 33.82 -6.59
CA TYR A 61 -16.82 34.27 -6.00
C TYR A 61 -16.88 33.87 -4.52
N ILE A 62 -17.25 34.81 -3.66
CA ILE A 62 -17.58 34.53 -2.25
C ILE A 62 -19.07 34.78 -2.05
N GLU A 63 -19.81 33.71 -1.75
CA GLU A 63 -21.26 33.71 -1.59
C GLU A 63 -21.69 34.50 -0.35
N ASN A 64 -22.73 35.31 -0.52
CA ASN A 64 -23.24 36.18 0.51
C ASN A 64 -24.30 35.51 1.39
N GLY A 65 -23.84 34.87 2.46
CA GLY A 65 -24.72 34.28 3.48
C GLY A 65 -24.12 33.01 4.06
N THR A 66 -23.60 32.15 3.19
CA THR A 66 -22.94 30.89 3.53
C THR A 66 -21.43 31.02 3.67
N GLY A 67 -20.83 32.04 3.04
CA GLY A 67 -19.39 32.25 2.97
C GLY A 67 -18.64 31.21 2.11
N GLU A 68 -19.35 30.48 1.26
CA GLU A 68 -18.76 29.53 0.31
C GLU A 68 -17.93 30.26 -0.75
N VAL A 69 -16.81 29.65 -1.14
CA VAL A 69 -15.89 30.18 -2.14
C VAL A 69 -16.00 29.34 -3.42
N GLY A 70 -16.49 29.94 -4.50
CA GLY A 70 -16.48 29.37 -5.83
C GLY A 70 -15.32 29.91 -6.67
N ILE A 71 -14.67 29.07 -7.46
CA ILE A 71 -13.71 29.45 -8.51
C ILE A 71 -14.27 28.93 -9.84
N GLY A 72 -14.62 29.83 -10.77
CA GLY A 72 -15.31 29.45 -12.00
C GLY A 72 -16.82 29.15 -11.84
N THR A 73 -17.39 29.38 -10.65
CA THR A 73 -18.82 29.21 -10.35
C THR A 73 -19.33 30.27 -9.38
N THR A 74 -20.61 30.65 -9.52
CA THR A 74 -21.33 31.51 -8.56
C THR A 74 -22.33 30.75 -7.70
N ALA A 75 -22.46 29.44 -7.90
CA ALA A 75 -23.27 28.55 -7.09
C ALA A 75 -22.38 27.41 -6.60
N PRO A 76 -21.47 27.68 -5.64
CA PRO A 76 -20.63 26.64 -5.07
C PRO A 76 -21.50 25.59 -4.36
N ASP A 77 -21.26 24.30 -4.62
CA ASP A 77 -21.96 23.19 -3.95
C ASP A 77 -21.34 22.85 -2.57
N ASP A 78 -20.10 23.28 -2.34
CA ASP A 78 -19.29 23.04 -1.15
C ASP A 78 -18.58 24.33 -0.67
N LYS A 79 -18.03 24.30 0.56
CA LYS A 79 -17.31 25.44 1.16
C LYS A 79 -16.20 26.02 0.28
N LEU A 80 -15.54 25.16 -0.48
CA LEU A 80 -14.65 25.53 -1.58
C LEU A 80 -15.05 24.68 -2.78
N ASP A 81 -15.47 25.32 -3.85
CA ASP A 81 -15.84 24.68 -5.11
C ASP A 81 -15.03 25.29 -6.26
N VAL A 82 -14.36 24.44 -7.03
CA VAL A 82 -13.49 24.85 -8.14
C VAL A 82 -13.94 24.14 -9.39
N VAL A 83 -14.56 24.88 -10.30
CA VAL A 83 -14.87 24.40 -11.65
C VAL A 83 -13.61 24.52 -12.50
N GLY A 84 -12.75 23.50 -12.40
CA GLY A 84 -11.47 23.46 -13.09
C GLY A 84 -10.41 22.66 -12.33
N ASN A 85 -9.15 23.00 -12.54
CA ASN A 85 -8.01 22.31 -11.91
C ASN A 85 -7.54 23.06 -10.66
N ALA A 86 -7.12 22.31 -9.64
CA ALA A 86 -6.42 22.82 -8.47
C ALA A 86 -5.02 22.20 -8.37
N GLN A 87 -4.00 23.04 -8.14
CA GLN A 87 -2.63 22.58 -7.89
C GLN A 87 -2.26 22.82 -6.43
N VAL A 88 -1.86 21.75 -5.72
CA VAL A 88 -1.39 21.81 -4.34
C VAL A 88 0.08 21.38 -4.32
N SER A 89 1.00 22.33 -4.09
CA SER A 89 2.44 22.06 -4.03
C SER A 89 2.91 21.50 -2.67
N GLY A 90 2.05 21.53 -1.66
CA GLY A 90 2.26 20.91 -0.35
C GLY A 90 1.66 19.50 -0.28
N TYR A 91 1.09 19.16 0.88
CA TYR A 91 0.20 18.01 1.02
C TYR A 91 -1.26 18.45 0.98
N LEU A 92 -2.16 17.55 0.57
CA LEU A 92 -3.60 17.73 0.67
C LEU A 92 -4.15 17.02 1.92
N ARG A 93 -4.96 17.71 2.72
CA ARG A 93 -5.75 17.10 3.79
C ARG A 93 -7.23 17.09 3.41
N VAL A 94 -7.86 15.93 3.48
CA VAL A 94 -9.30 15.75 3.20
C VAL A 94 -10.00 15.28 4.48
N GLY A 95 -10.95 16.10 4.96
CA GLY A 95 -11.61 15.89 6.25
C GLY A 95 -10.71 16.28 7.44
N ASN A 96 -10.70 15.47 8.50
CA ASN A 96 -9.87 15.67 9.68
C ASN A 96 -9.03 14.41 9.99
N PRO A 97 -8.06 14.06 9.14
CA PRO A 97 -7.18 12.93 9.40
C PRO A 97 -6.43 13.15 10.71
N THR A 98 -6.58 12.21 11.64
CA THR A 98 -5.86 12.21 12.92
C THR A 98 -4.38 11.90 12.74
N SER A 99 -4.02 11.20 11.65
CA SER A 99 -2.64 10.93 11.26
C SER A 99 -2.01 12.17 10.63
N GLY A 100 -1.25 12.92 11.43
CA GLY A 100 -0.41 14.04 10.97
C GLY A 100 0.98 13.61 10.48
N SER A 101 1.24 12.30 10.43
CA SER A 101 2.54 11.72 10.17
C SER A 101 2.43 10.34 9.52
N THR A 102 3.48 9.93 8.81
CA THR A 102 3.64 8.61 8.23
C THR A 102 4.82 7.90 8.89
N THR A 103 4.63 6.63 9.25
CA THR A 103 5.72 5.74 9.68
C THR A 103 6.33 5.10 8.45
N ARG A 104 7.65 5.13 8.37
CA ARG A 104 8.45 4.54 7.30
C ARG A 104 9.36 3.46 7.88
N HIS A 105 9.64 2.45 7.07
CA HIS A 105 10.52 1.35 7.42
C HIS A 105 11.74 1.39 6.49
N GLU A 106 12.93 1.25 7.06
CA GLU A 106 14.19 1.21 6.33
C GLU A 106 15.08 0.09 6.85
N MET A 107 16.03 -0.30 6.01
CA MET A 107 17.12 -1.20 6.37
C MET A 107 18.43 -0.54 5.96
N LYS A 108 19.43 -0.61 6.84
CA LYS A 108 20.79 -0.25 6.50
C LYS A 108 21.73 -1.43 6.70
N GLU A 109 22.44 -1.76 5.63
CA GLU A 109 23.46 -2.80 5.63
C GLU A 109 24.84 -2.19 5.92
N PHE A 110 25.61 -2.88 6.75
CA PHE A 110 27.00 -2.61 7.05
C PHE A 110 27.79 -3.88 6.73
N TYR A 111 28.89 -3.70 6.01
CA TYR A 111 29.76 -4.80 5.63
C TYR A 111 31.20 -4.48 5.99
N TRP A 112 31.90 -5.47 6.53
CA TRP A 112 33.29 -5.35 6.88
C TRP A 112 34.02 -6.67 6.61
N THR A 113 35.20 -6.59 5.99
CA THR A 113 36.00 -7.73 5.51
C THR A 113 37.47 -7.67 5.93
N GLY A 114 37.77 -6.93 6.99
CA GLY A 114 39.12 -6.93 7.53
C GLY A 114 39.38 -8.20 8.34
N HIS A 115 40.64 -8.41 8.72
CA HIS A 115 40.97 -9.38 9.76
C HIS A 115 41.17 -8.62 11.07
N GLN A 116 40.47 -9.02 12.14
CA GLN A 116 40.70 -8.55 13.50
C GLN A 116 40.83 -9.75 14.41
N HIS A 117 41.58 -9.59 15.47
CA HIS A 117 41.69 -10.58 16.53
C HIS A 117 41.75 -9.91 17.89
N CYS A 118 41.31 -10.63 18.91
CA CYS A 118 41.56 -10.28 20.30
C CYS A 118 42.01 -11.52 21.07
N ASP A 119 42.93 -11.28 22.00
CA ASP A 119 43.54 -12.22 22.94
C ASP A 119 43.27 -11.67 24.34
N ASP A 120 42.61 -12.44 25.21
CA ASP A 120 42.32 -12.06 26.60
C ASP A 120 41.70 -10.66 26.76
N THR A 121 40.94 -10.24 25.76
CA THR A 121 40.46 -8.86 25.66
C THR A 121 39.24 -8.75 24.77
N TYR A 122 38.78 -7.52 24.57
CA TYR A 122 37.76 -7.24 23.57
C TYR A 122 38.26 -6.22 22.57
N ARG A 123 37.74 -6.33 21.34
CA ARG A 123 37.82 -5.27 20.35
C ARG A 123 36.43 -4.78 20.00
N LYS A 124 36.29 -3.46 19.99
CA LYS A 124 35.08 -2.75 19.58
C LYS A 124 35.46 -1.67 18.59
N TRP A 125 34.83 -1.65 17.42
CA TRP A 125 35.09 -0.62 16.42
C TRP A 125 33.82 -0.23 15.69
N SER A 126 33.77 1.02 15.26
CA SER A 126 32.65 1.55 14.49
C SER A 126 32.66 0.93 13.10
N ILE A 127 31.50 0.40 12.66
CA ILE A 127 31.28 -0.05 11.28
C ILE A 127 30.37 0.91 10.51
N GLY A 128 29.90 1.98 11.16
CA GLY A 128 29.15 3.06 10.53
C GLY A 128 28.14 3.71 11.45
N THR A 129 27.29 4.56 10.90
CA THR A 129 26.19 5.21 11.63
C THR A 129 24.87 5.01 10.90
N ILE A 130 23.77 5.01 11.64
CA ILE A 130 22.42 5.10 11.07
C ILE A 130 21.99 6.57 11.19
N PRO A 131 21.84 7.33 10.09
CA PRO A 131 21.42 8.72 10.17
C PRO A 131 19.97 8.82 10.66
N ILE A 132 19.61 9.90 11.37
CA ILE A 132 18.20 10.24 11.58
C ILE A 132 17.67 10.82 10.25
N PRO A 133 16.66 10.21 9.61
CA PRO A 133 16.14 10.71 8.34
C PRO A 133 15.58 12.13 8.45
N SER A 134 15.68 12.92 7.38
CA SER A 134 15.21 14.31 7.38
C SER A 134 13.74 14.43 7.79
N GLY A 135 13.43 15.30 8.75
CA GLY A 135 12.08 15.49 9.29
C GLY A 135 11.63 14.45 10.32
N ALA A 136 12.46 13.45 10.64
CA ALA A 136 12.27 12.58 11.78
C ALA A 136 12.97 13.15 13.03
N THR A 137 12.42 12.89 14.21
CA THR A 137 13.03 13.25 15.49
C THR A 137 13.77 12.09 16.15
N SER A 138 13.50 10.87 15.70
CA SER A 138 14.14 9.64 16.18
C SER A 138 13.97 8.52 15.16
N ILE A 139 14.75 7.47 15.33
CA ILE A 139 14.52 6.15 14.74
C ILE A 139 14.25 5.15 15.86
N THR A 140 13.54 4.07 15.56
CA THR A 140 13.42 2.91 16.44
C THR A 140 13.93 1.68 15.72
N VAL A 141 15.04 1.11 16.19
CA VAL A 141 15.53 -0.18 15.69
C VAL A 141 14.56 -1.27 16.11
N ARG A 142 14.17 -2.11 15.16
CA ARG A 142 13.18 -3.19 15.31
C ARG A 142 13.77 -4.56 15.11
N ASN A 143 14.78 -4.66 14.25
CA ASN A 143 15.49 -5.90 14.04
C ASN A 143 16.94 -5.65 13.65
N ILE A 144 17.81 -6.56 14.04
CA ILE A 144 19.20 -6.64 13.61
C ILE A 144 19.45 -8.09 13.21
N TYR A 145 19.93 -8.27 11.99
CA TYR A 145 20.46 -9.52 11.48
C TYR A 145 21.98 -9.37 11.32
N CYS A 146 22.72 -10.39 11.73
CA CYS A 146 24.16 -10.43 11.57
C CYS A 146 24.59 -11.82 11.12
N ASP A 147 25.43 -11.83 10.10
CA ASP A 147 26.23 -12.96 9.65
C ASP A 147 27.69 -12.66 10.02
N PHE A 148 28.30 -13.55 10.79
CA PHE A 148 29.65 -13.41 11.32
C PHE A 148 30.47 -14.65 10.98
N ASP A 149 31.55 -14.43 10.25
CA ASP A 149 32.55 -15.46 10.00
C ASP A 149 33.84 -15.15 10.79
N GLY A 150 34.33 -16.17 11.47
CA GLY A 150 35.55 -16.14 12.25
C GLY A 150 36.05 -17.52 12.62
N TYR A 151 37.06 -17.56 13.47
CA TYR A 151 37.52 -18.77 14.13
C TYR A 151 38.14 -18.44 15.49
N HIS A 152 38.20 -19.41 16.39
CA HIS A 152 38.87 -19.30 17.69
C HIS A 152 40.01 -20.31 17.75
N GLU A 153 41.20 -19.87 18.14
CA GLU A 153 42.36 -20.76 18.36
C GLU A 153 42.39 -21.16 19.85
N ASP A 154 42.21 -22.45 20.18
CA ASP A 154 42.23 -23.10 21.52
C ASP A 154 41.20 -22.68 22.59
N GLY A 155 39.97 -23.21 22.48
CA GLY A 155 38.85 -22.88 23.36
C GLY A 155 38.79 -23.58 24.72
N ASN A 156 39.47 -23.07 25.74
CA ASN A 156 39.09 -23.33 27.15
C ASN A 156 38.56 -22.06 27.85
N GLU A 157 37.97 -21.17 27.06
CA GLU A 157 37.44 -19.91 27.50
C GLU A 157 36.15 -19.54 26.75
N GLY A 158 35.52 -18.47 27.20
CA GLY A 158 34.33 -17.94 26.56
C GLY A 158 34.71 -16.92 25.50
N TYR A 159 34.13 -17.02 24.31
CA TYR A 159 34.32 -16.00 23.27
C TYR A 159 32.99 -15.57 22.70
N GLY A 160 32.95 -14.38 22.10
CA GLY A 160 31.70 -13.77 21.67
C GLY A 160 31.85 -12.78 20.53
N ALA A 161 30.70 -12.54 19.88
CA ALA A 161 30.55 -11.57 18.82
C ALA A 161 29.23 -10.85 19.03
N ARG A 162 29.27 -9.51 19.01
CA ARG A 162 28.14 -8.65 19.34
C ARG A 162 28.05 -7.49 18.35
N ILE A 163 26.82 -7.12 18.02
CA ILE A 163 26.51 -5.89 17.30
C ILE A 163 25.91 -4.90 18.27
N TYR A 164 26.61 -3.79 18.48
CA TYR A 164 26.10 -2.67 19.24
C TYR A 164 25.45 -1.66 18.30
N VAL A 165 24.27 -1.15 18.67
CA VAL A 165 23.71 0.09 18.12
C VAL A 165 23.63 1.10 19.25
N GLY A 166 24.49 2.12 19.20
CA GLY A 166 24.76 2.97 20.35
C GLY A 166 25.34 2.15 21.51
N SER A 167 24.61 2.08 22.62
CA SER A 167 24.99 1.31 23.83
C SER A 167 24.30 -0.04 23.96
N SER A 168 23.21 -0.26 23.22
CA SER A 168 22.48 -1.53 23.23
C SER A 168 23.13 -2.52 22.27
N TYR A 169 23.04 -3.82 22.55
CA TYR A 169 23.62 -4.83 21.68
C TYR A 169 22.79 -6.11 21.62
N ILE A 170 23.01 -6.85 20.55
CA ILE A 170 22.70 -8.27 20.45
C ILE A 170 23.99 -9.02 20.14
N GLY A 171 24.02 -10.32 20.37
CA GLY A 171 25.15 -11.14 19.97
C GLY A 171 25.06 -12.54 20.54
N MET A 172 26.10 -13.31 20.25
CA MET A 172 26.27 -14.69 20.71
C MET A 172 27.55 -14.80 21.52
N THR A 173 27.58 -15.80 22.39
CA THR A 173 28.76 -16.15 23.19
C THR A 173 28.72 -17.66 23.40
N GLU A 174 29.85 -18.32 23.26
CA GLU A 174 30.01 -19.74 23.50
C GLU A 174 31.10 -19.98 24.55
N ASN A 175 31.02 -21.11 25.26
CA ASN A 175 32.10 -21.63 26.10
C ASN A 175 32.44 -23.01 25.56
N ASN A 176 33.64 -23.18 25.01
CA ASN A 176 34.02 -24.44 24.36
C ASN A 176 35.15 -25.17 25.11
N VAL A 177 35.52 -26.33 24.57
CA VAL A 177 36.57 -27.26 25.06
C VAL A 177 37.76 -27.19 24.09
N ASN A 178 38.99 -27.36 24.59
CA ASN A 178 40.25 -27.09 23.88
C ASN A 178 40.28 -27.49 22.40
N GLY A 179 40.89 -26.62 21.58
CA GLY A 179 41.10 -26.82 20.14
C GLY A 179 40.62 -25.67 19.26
N PHE A 180 40.96 -25.74 17.97
CA PHE A 180 40.53 -24.80 16.94
C PHE A 180 39.03 -24.96 16.64
N VAL A 181 38.29 -23.85 16.58
CA VAL A 181 36.85 -23.83 16.30
C VAL A 181 36.55 -22.82 15.20
N ASP A 182 35.95 -23.27 14.10
CA ASP A 182 35.36 -22.37 13.11
C ASP A 182 34.08 -21.74 13.69
N VAL A 183 33.93 -20.43 13.52
CA VAL A 183 32.77 -19.66 14.01
C VAL A 183 32.03 -19.07 12.83
N ASP A 184 30.90 -19.68 12.48
CA ASP A 184 29.91 -19.18 11.52
C ASP A 184 28.62 -18.93 12.31
N TRP A 185 28.42 -17.68 12.71
CA TRP A 185 27.28 -17.29 13.53
C TRP A 185 26.32 -16.42 12.77
N ASN A 186 25.09 -16.91 12.72
CA ASN A 186 23.95 -16.22 12.17
C ASN A 186 22.97 -15.89 13.31
N PHE A 187 22.97 -14.63 13.76
CA PHE A 187 22.03 -14.19 14.80
C PHE A 187 21.07 -13.12 14.30
N ASN A 188 19.80 -13.30 14.69
CA ASN A 188 18.67 -12.47 14.33
C ASN A 188 17.90 -12.09 15.59
N SER A 189 17.55 -10.82 15.75
CA SER A 189 16.79 -10.35 16.91
C SER A 189 15.27 -10.44 16.77
N GLU A 190 14.73 -11.02 15.69
CA GLU A 190 13.29 -11.09 15.43
C GLU A 190 12.45 -11.59 16.62
N GLU A 191 12.95 -12.60 17.33
CA GLU A 191 12.22 -13.20 18.47
C GLU A 191 12.33 -12.37 19.76
N THR A 192 13.16 -11.34 19.79
CA THR A 192 13.44 -10.54 21.00
C THR A 192 12.44 -9.41 21.23
N GLY A 193 11.65 -9.04 20.22
CA GLY A 193 10.75 -7.88 20.29
C GLY A 193 11.48 -6.54 20.42
N LEU A 194 12.66 -6.43 19.79
CA LEU A 194 13.57 -5.30 19.90
C LEU A 194 12.88 -3.95 19.60
N SER A 195 13.10 -2.97 20.46
CA SER A 195 12.58 -1.61 20.31
C SER A 195 13.54 -0.59 20.91
N TRP A 196 14.63 -0.29 20.21
CA TRP A 196 15.64 0.66 20.68
C TRP A 196 15.47 2.00 19.97
N ASN A 197 15.04 3.02 20.73
CA ASN A 197 14.81 4.36 20.19
C ASN A 197 16.07 5.23 20.31
N PHE A 198 16.39 5.96 19.25
CA PHE A 198 17.52 6.86 19.19
C PHE A 198 17.09 8.22 18.62
N THR A 199 17.33 9.29 19.38
CA THR A 199 17.04 10.68 18.98
C THR A 199 18.22 11.36 18.27
N THR A 200 19.39 10.72 18.28
CA THR A 200 20.58 11.10 17.52
C THR A 200 21.06 9.90 16.73
N ALA A 201 21.80 10.12 15.64
CA ALA A 201 22.28 9.06 14.77
C ALA A 201 23.14 8.06 15.56
N PRO A 202 22.68 6.81 15.81
CA PRO A 202 23.48 5.87 16.56
C PRO A 202 24.64 5.35 15.69
N THR A 203 25.80 5.23 16.32
CA THR A 203 26.93 4.49 15.75
C THR A 203 26.68 2.99 15.93
N VAL A 204 26.91 2.23 14.87
CA VAL A 204 26.89 0.77 14.88
C VAL A 204 28.32 0.29 15.09
N TYR A 205 28.53 -0.61 16.05
CA TYR A 205 29.84 -1.18 16.33
C TYR A 205 29.79 -2.70 16.17
N ALA A 206 30.80 -3.23 15.50
CA ALA A 206 31.15 -4.63 15.65
C ALA A 206 32.00 -4.79 16.91
N TYR A 207 31.79 -5.91 17.59
CA TYR A 207 32.47 -6.25 18.82
C TYR A 207 32.78 -7.74 18.81
N VAL A 208 34.02 -8.07 19.15
CA VAL A 208 34.42 -9.44 19.49
C VAL A 208 35.14 -9.42 20.83
N ASP A 209 34.96 -10.48 21.59
CA ASP A 209 35.62 -10.69 22.88
C ASP A 209 36.16 -12.10 23.00
N ASP A 210 37.29 -12.16 23.68
CA ASP A 210 37.91 -13.39 24.18
C ASP A 210 38.11 -13.27 25.69
N HIS A 211 37.67 -14.27 26.46
CA HIS A 211 37.60 -14.20 27.91
C HIS A 211 38.73 -14.96 28.64
N GLY A 212 39.88 -14.34 28.88
CA GLY A 212 40.71 -14.66 30.05
C GLY A 212 41.04 -16.15 30.23
N GLY A 213 41.92 -16.67 29.38
CA GLY A 213 42.21 -18.09 29.18
C GLY A 213 43.66 -18.49 29.45
N SER A 214 44.18 -19.51 28.75
CA SER A 214 45.54 -20.03 28.96
C SER A 214 46.59 -19.19 28.22
N TRP A 215 47.47 -19.76 27.39
CA TRP A 215 48.45 -18.99 26.63
C TRP A 215 48.28 -19.39 25.16
N GLY A 216 47.92 -18.43 24.30
CA GLY A 216 47.81 -18.65 22.86
C GLY A 216 46.39 -18.93 22.36
N ASP A 217 45.41 -18.30 22.99
CA ASP A 217 43.99 -18.36 22.66
C ASP A 217 43.47 -17.01 22.14
N GLU A 218 43.01 -16.99 20.88
CA GLU A 218 42.53 -15.76 20.22
C GLU A 218 41.28 -16.03 19.36
N ILE A 219 40.26 -15.16 19.46
CA ILE A 219 39.18 -15.07 18.46
C ILE A 219 39.61 -14.19 17.29
N HIS A 220 39.46 -14.72 16.08
CA HIS A 220 39.67 -14.02 14.82
C HIS A 220 38.34 -13.75 14.12
N ALA A 221 38.04 -12.48 13.91
CA ALA A 221 36.95 -12.01 13.06
C ALA A 221 37.43 -11.82 11.62
N LEU A 222 36.79 -12.49 10.66
CA LEU A 222 37.09 -12.39 9.22
C LEU A 222 36.11 -11.48 8.50
N ASN A 223 34.83 -11.53 8.85
CA ASN A 223 33.86 -10.58 8.33
C ASN A 223 32.66 -10.39 9.27
N PHE A 224 31.96 -9.29 9.02
CA PHE A 224 30.64 -9.02 9.57
C PHE A 224 29.75 -8.50 8.45
N LYS A 225 28.60 -9.12 8.22
CA LYS A 225 27.51 -8.55 7.45
C LYS A 225 26.33 -8.29 8.37
N VAL A 226 26.04 -7.01 8.60
CA VAL A 226 25.04 -6.56 9.57
C VAL A 226 23.94 -5.80 8.84
N GLN A 227 22.69 -6.21 9.04
CA GLN A 227 21.51 -5.50 8.56
C GLN A 227 20.72 -4.98 9.75
N VAL A 228 20.53 -3.66 9.81
CA VAL A 228 19.73 -3.02 10.85
C VAL A 228 18.45 -2.49 10.25
N TYR A 229 17.31 -3.04 10.70
CA TYR A 229 15.97 -2.64 10.31
C TYR A 229 15.42 -1.68 11.37
N TYR A 230 14.97 -0.51 10.92
CA TYR A 230 14.44 0.53 11.80
C TYR A 230 13.21 1.19 11.20
N ASP A 231 12.33 1.67 12.06
CA ASP A 231 11.26 2.57 11.68
C ASP A 231 11.54 3.99 12.14
N TYR A 232 10.87 4.93 11.49
CA TYR A 232 10.85 6.32 11.90
C TYR A 232 9.57 6.98 11.43
N THR A 233 9.17 8.04 12.12
CA THR A 233 7.94 8.77 11.80
C THR A 233 8.28 10.18 11.37
N VAL A 234 7.64 10.63 10.29
CA VAL A 234 7.80 11.98 9.75
C VAL A 234 6.44 12.62 9.56
N GLY A 235 6.36 13.94 9.74
CA GLY A 235 5.16 14.69 9.39
C GLY A 235 4.81 14.54 7.90
N LEU A 236 3.57 14.88 7.53
CA LEU A 236 3.17 14.92 6.12
C LEU A 236 4.13 15.80 5.30
N ARG A 237 4.48 15.34 4.11
CA ARG A 237 5.42 15.97 3.19
C ARG A 237 4.73 16.43 1.92
N THR A 238 5.39 17.30 1.15
CA THR A 238 4.96 17.63 -0.21
C THR A 238 4.66 16.37 -1.01
N GLY A 239 3.48 16.33 -1.64
CA GLY A 239 2.99 15.18 -2.41
C GLY A 239 2.08 14.23 -1.62
N ASP A 240 2.03 14.32 -0.30
CA ASP A 240 1.13 13.46 0.49
C ASP A 240 -0.34 13.86 0.33
N ILE A 241 -1.22 12.86 0.31
CA ILE A 241 -2.66 13.02 0.47
C ILE A 241 -3.08 12.31 1.76
N ALA A 242 -3.51 13.08 2.76
CA ALA A 242 -4.04 12.56 4.01
C ALA A 242 -5.56 12.74 4.05
N ALA A 243 -6.31 11.64 3.95
CA ALA A 243 -7.76 11.67 3.94
C ALA A 243 -8.34 10.91 5.15
N SER A 244 -9.32 11.49 5.84
CA SER A 244 -10.19 10.77 6.78
C SER A 244 -11.48 10.35 6.07
N GLY A 245 -11.83 9.06 6.13
CA GLY A 245 -13.06 8.53 5.52
C GLY A 245 -12.79 7.71 4.27
N ARG A 246 -13.65 7.85 3.24
CA ARG A 246 -13.57 7.10 1.98
C ARG A 246 -12.97 7.96 0.87
N VAL A 247 -12.07 7.39 0.09
CA VAL A 247 -11.61 7.97 -1.18
C VAL A 247 -12.34 7.23 -2.31
N TYR A 248 -13.17 7.95 -3.05
CA TYR A 248 -13.81 7.44 -4.25
C TYR A 248 -12.96 7.83 -5.44
N ALA A 249 -12.26 6.87 -6.04
CA ALA A 249 -11.55 7.04 -7.30
C ALA A 249 -12.34 6.30 -8.38
N ASN A 250 -12.81 7.05 -9.38
CA ASN A 250 -13.46 6.48 -10.53
C ASN A 250 -13.03 7.24 -11.78
N ASN A 251 -12.97 6.54 -12.89
CA ASN A 251 -12.89 7.15 -14.22
C ASN A 251 -14.32 7.54 -14.67
N THR A 252 -14.46 8.00 -15.92
CA THR A 252 -15.77 8.28 -16.55
C THR A 252 -16.64 7.04 -16.81
N TYR A 253 -16.17 5.84 -16.45
CA TYR A 253 -16.87 4.56 -16.60
C TYR A 253 -17.38 4.03 -15.25
N SER A 254 -18.34 3.10 -15.26
CA SER A 254 -18.97 2.57 -14.03
C SER A 254 -18.20 1.42 -13.36
N VAL A 255 -17.06 1.05 -13.94
CA VAL A 255 -16.26 -0.10 -13.57
C VAL A 255 -14.79 0.30 -13.71
N GLY A 256 -13.97 -0.17 -12.78
CA GLY A 256 -12.53 0.00 -12.86
C GLY A 256 -11.77 -0.96 -11.96
N ASP A 257 -10.47 -0.76 -11.99
CA ASP A 257 -9.42 -1.59 -11.44
C ASP A 257 -8.30 -0.73 -10.83
N LEU A 258 -7.48 -1.39 -10.01
CA LEU A 258 -6.20 -0.86 -9.54
C LEU A 258 -5.11 -1.46 -10.42
N ALA A 259 -4.32 -0.59 -11.04
CA ALA A 259 -3.25 -0.96 -11.94
C ALA A 259 -1.91 -0.33 -11.54
N GLU A 260 -0.84 -0.92 -12.04
CA GLU A 260 0.52 -0.42 -11.95
C GLU A 260 1.18 -0.53 -13.34
N HIS A 261 2.13 0.35 -13.68
CA HIS A 261 2.87 0.20 -14.94
C HIS A 261 3.99 -0.83 -14.79
N PHE A 262 4.14 -1.70 -15.79
CA PHE A 262 5.16 -2.74 -15.82
C PHE A 262 5.96 -2.71 -17.12
N ASP A 263 7.22 -3.09 -17.07
CA ASP A 263 8.08 -3.27 -18.26
C ASP A 263 7.65 -4.54 -19.01
N VAL A 264 6.67 -4.38 -19.92
CA VAL A 264 6.10 -5.46 -20.73
C VAL A 264 6.77 -5.49 -22.10
N ASN A 265 7.50 -6.58 -22.37
CA ASN A 265 8.10 -6.87 -23.66
C ASN A 265 7.04 -7.28 -24.69
N GLY A 266 7.09 -6.65 -25.87
CA GLY A 266 6.26 -6.97 -27.03
C GLY A 266 5.10 -6.01 -27.26
N ALA A 267 4.38 -6.21 -28.38
CA ALA A 267 3.21 -5.41 -28.69
C ALA A 267 2.02 -5.85 -27.81
N TYR A 268 1.37 -4.90 -27.14
CA TYR A 268 0.26 -5.16 -26.24
C TYR A 268 -0.99 -4.38 -26.64
N GLU A 269 -2.15 -4.88 -26.20
CA GLU A 269 -3.45 -4.23 -26.32
C GLU A 269 -4.23 -4.42 -25.01
N PRO A 270 -5.17 -3.52 -24.69
CA PRO A 270 -6.04 -3.70 -23.53
C PRO A 270 -6.74 -5.05 -23.50
N GLY A 271 -6.83 -5.62 -22.30
CA GLY A 271 -7.38 -6.94 -22.03
C GLY A 271 -6.44 -8.11 -22.28
N MET A 272 -5.21 -7.87 -22.74
CA MET A 272 -4.20 -8.93 -22.86
C MET A 272 -3.63 -9.35 -21.50
N VAL A 273 -3.42 -10.65 -21.30
CA VAL A 273 -2.88 -11.22 -20.06
C VAL A 273 -1.35 -11.17 -20.04
N VAL A 274 -0.77 -10.75 -18.91
CA VAL A 274 0.67 -10.55 -18.73
C VAL A 274 1.22 -11.52 -17.69
N SER A 275 2.40 -12.06 -17.95
CA SER A 275 3.16 -12.91 -17.02
C SER A 275 4.56 -12.36 -16.79
N TYR A 276 5.12 -12.63 -15.61
CA TYR A 276 6.53 -12.40 -15.31
C TYR A 276 7.42 -13.33 -16.17
N GLU A 277 8.50 -12.76 -16.71
CA GLU A 277 9.51 -13.52 -17.44
C GLU A 277 10.47 -14.22 -16.46
N LEU A 278 10.33 -15.54 -16.32
CA LEU A 278 11.12 -16.34 -15.38
C LEU A 278 12.63 -16.12 -15.57
N GLY A 279 13.31 -15.68 -14.50
CA GLY A 279 14.75 -15.45 -14.49
C GLY A 279 15.17 -14.05 -14.94
N SER A 280 14.22 -13.19 -15.28
CA SER A 280 14.46 -11.76 -15.50
C SER A 280 14.48 -10.98 -14.19
N ASP A 281 14.99 -9.75 -14.23
CA ASP A 281 14.85 -8.78 -13.14
C ASP A 281 13.72 -7.82 -13.49
N ASP A 282 12.57 -8.01 -12.85
CA ASP A 282 11.34 -7.21 -13.01
C ASP A 282 10.87 -6.99 -14.47
N LYS A 283 10.93 -8.04 -15.32
CA LYS A 283 10.40 -7.98 -16.69
C LYS A 283 9.21 -8.90 -16.91
N TYR A 284 8.34 -8.49 -17.84
CA TYR A 284 7.08 -9.14 -18.12
C TYR A 284 6.86 -9.28 -19.62
N ALA A 285 6.00 -10.22 -20.01
CA ALA A 285 5.59 -10.41 -21.39
C ALA A 285 4.14 -10.85 -21.46
N LEU A 286 3.58 -10.84 -22.67
CA LEU A 286 2.30 -11.48 -22.92
C LEU A 286 2.37 -12.97 -22.54
N SER A 287 1.44 -13.43 -21.71
CA SER A 287 1.38 -14.84 -21.32
C SER A 287 1.11 -15.73 -22.52
N ASP A 288 2.00 -16.68 -22.79
CA ASP A 288 1.97 -17.57 -23.95
C ASP A 288 1.82 -19.06 -23.57
N ARG A 289 1.62 -19.34 -22.28
CA ARG A 289 1.52 -20.70 -21.73
C ARG A 289 0.19 -20.89 -21.05
N PRO A 290 -0.52 -22.00 -21.31
CA PRO A 290 -1.74 -22.30 -20.57
C PRO A 290 -1.44 -22.68 -19.12
N TYR A 291 -2.26 -22.20 -18.18
CA TYR A 291 -2.06 -22.44 -16.75
C TYR A 291 -0.72 -21.94 -16.21
N ASP A 292 -0.28 -20.78 -16.68
CA ASP A 292 0.98 -20.17 -16.29
C ASP A 292 0.94 -19.76 -14.79
N PRO A 293 1.87 -20.25 -13.96
CA PRO A 293 1.92 -19.87 -12.54
C PRO A 293 2.47 -18.44 -12.32
N TYR A 294 3.01 -17.78 -13.35
CA TYR A 294 3.66 -16.47 -13.24
C TYR A 294 2.81 -15.31 -13.77
N VAL A 295 1.49 -15.49 -13.88
CA VAL A 295 0.58 -14.41 -14.28
C VAL A 295 0.69 -13.24 -13.30
N ALA A 296 0.93 -12.05 -13.84
CA ALA A 296 1.02 -10.81 -13.07
C ALA A 296 -0.30 -10.01 -13.12
N GLY A 297 -1.05 -10.08 -14.22
CA GLY A 297 -2.30 -9.35 -14.37
C GLY A 297 -2.77 -9.25 -15.81
N VAL A 298 -3.54 -8.21 -16.11
CA VAL A 298 -4.14 -7.95 -17.44
C VAL A 298 -3.91 -6.49 -17.83
N ILE A 299 -3.49 -6.20 -19.05
CA ILE A 299 -3.35 -4.83 -19.55
C ILE A 299 -4.68 -4.09 -19.40
N SER A 300 -4.70 -3.02 -18.61
CA SER A 300 -5.90 -2.24 -18.31
C SER A 300 -6.17 -1.21 -19.40
N GLU A 301 -7.44 -0.99 -19.75
CA GLU A 301 -7.85 0.05 -20.68
C GLU A 301 -8.06 1.39 -19.97
N ASN A 302 -8.78 1.37 -18.86
CA ASN A 302 -9.22 2.55 -18.12
C ASN A 302 -9.15 2.27 -16.61
N PRO A 303 -7.97 2.18 -16.00
CA PRO A 303 -7.85 1.97 -14.57
C PRO A 303 -8.43 3.14 -13.75
N SER A 304 -9.00 2.85 -12.58
CA SER A 304 -9.52 3.88 -11.67
C SER A 304 -8.42 4.49 -10.80
N VAL A 305 -7.43 3.67 -10.45
CA VAL A 305 -6.23 4.08 -9.72
C VAL A 305 -5.05 3.44 -10.43
N VAL A 306 -4.07 4.27 -10.78
CA VAL A 306 -2.78 3.83 -11.31
C VAL A 306 -1.69 4.30 -10.36
N ILE A 307 -0.83 3.38 -9.94
CA ILE A 307 0.34 3.69 -9.14
C ILE A 307 1.60 3.60 -10.01
N ASN A 308 2.68 4.25 -9.56
CA ASN A 308 3.98 4.39 -10.23
C ASN A 308 3.99 5.30 -11.49
N SER A 309 5.03 5.19 -12.32
CA SER A 309 5.28 6.06 -13.47
C SER A 309 4.79 5.44 -14.79
N PRO A 310 4.14 6.21 -15.67
CA PRO A 310 3.79 5.74 -17.01
C PRO A 310 5.01 5.47 -17.90
N GLU A 311 6.21 5.87 -17.49
CA GLU A 311 7.46 5.58 -18.18
C GLU A 311 7.88 4.10 -18.06
N GLU A 312 7.35 3.36 -17.08
CA GLU A 312 7.68 1.95 -16.86
C GLU A 312 6.98 1.00 -17.86
N GLY A 313 5.93 1.43 -18.55
CA GLY A 313 5.24 0.63 -19.58
C GLY A 313 3.71 0.75 -19.55
N PRO A 314 2.94 -0.24 -20.04
CA PRO A 314 1.48 -0.21 -19.97
C PRO A 314 0.96 -0.44 -18.54
N PRO A 315 -0.24 0.10 -18.20
CA PRO A 315 -0.90 -0.23 -16.95
C PRO A 315 -1.40 -1.67 -16.97
N VAL A 316 -1.01 -2.47 -15.97
CA VAL A 316 -1.49 -3.83 -15.76
C VAL A 316 -2.39 -3.83 -14.53
N ALA A 317 -3.66 -4.22 -14.72
CA ALA A 317 -4.62 -4.44 -13.65
C ALA A 317 -4.11 -5.53 -12.72
N LEU A 318 -4.11 -5.25 -11.42
CA LEU A 318 -3.73 -6.16 -10.34
C LEU A 318 -4.97 -6.69 -9.60
N THR A 319 -6.01 -5.87 -9.52
CA THR A 319 -7.31 -6.24 -8.94
C THR A 319 -8.43 -5.36 -9.47
N GLY A 320 -9.67 -5.85 -9.39
CA GLY A 320 -10.85 -5.16 -9.88
C GLY A 320 -11.48 -5.88 -11.07
N ARG A 321 -12.32 -5.16 -11.82
CA ARG A 321 -13.06 -5.75 -12.96
C ARG A 321 -12.45 -5.24 -14.25
N VAL A 322 -11.91 -6.16 -15.04
CA VAL A 322 -11.21 -5.87 -16.30
C VAL A 322 -11.78 -6.72 -17.43
N ASP A 323 -11.88 -6.16 -18.63
CA ASP A 323 -12.26 -6.92 -19.83
C ASP A 323 -11.03 -7.69 -20.33
N VAL A 324 -11.12 -9.01 -20.40
CA VAL A 324 -10.01 -9.92 -20.71
C VAL A 324 -10.22 -10.52 -22.09
N LYS A 325 -9.20 -10.45 -22.94
CA LYS A 325 -9.19 -11.10 -24.25
C LYS A 325 -9.12 -12.61 -24.09
N VAL A 326 -9.96 -13.32 -24.83
CA VAL A 326 -10.09 -14.78 -24.77
C VAL A 326 -9.87 -15.41 -26.13
N VAL A 327 -9.43 -16.67 -26.13
CA VAL A 327 -9.45 -17.52 -27.32
C VAL A 327 -10.85 -18.12 -27.53
N PRO A 328 -11.21 -18.50 -28.76
CA PRO A 328 -12.44 -19.25 -29.02
C PRO A 328 -12.51 -20.55 -28.21
N SER A 329 -13.70 -20.86 -27.68
CA SER A 329 -14.00 -22.10 -26.96
C SER A 329 -15.20 -22.84 -27.55
N ASP A 330 -15.44 -24.06 -27.06
CA ASP A 330 -16.58 -24.93 -27.41
C ASP A 330 -17.95 -24.30 -27.11
N ARG A 331 -17.99 -23.36 -26.17
CA ARG A 331 -19.14 -22.48 -25.89
C ARG A 331 -18.66 -21.09 -25.52
N LEU A 332 -19.52 -20.09 -25.64
CA LEU A 332 -19.30 -18.78 -25.04
C LEU A 332 -19.09 -18.90 -23.52
N ILE A 333 -18.21 -18.06 -23.00
CA ILE A 333 -17.94 -17.96 -21.56
C ILE A 333 -19.17 -17.36 -20.88
N ARG A 334 -19.54 -17.93 -19.74
CA ARG A 334 -20.69 -17.51 -18.94
C ARG A 334 -20.23 -16.86 -17.64
N GLY A 335 -21.07 -15.99 -17.07
CA GLY A 335 -20.85 -15.48 -15.73
C GLY A 335 -20.63 -16.62 -14.72
N GLY A 336 -19.57 -16.51 -13.92
CA GLY A 336 -19.12 -17.52 -12.96
C GLY A 336 -18.08 -18.51 -13.49
N ASP A 337 -17.83 -18.55 -14.81
CA ASP A 337 -16.77 -19.39 -15.36
C ASP A 337 -15.39 -18.89 -14.92
N PHE A 338 -14.51 -19.80 -14.52
CA PHE A 338 -13.11 -19.49 -14.23
C PHE A 338 -12.28 -19.41 -15.50
N LEU A 339 -11.35 -18.46 -15.56
CA LEU A 339 -10.46 -18.24 -16.69
C LEU A 339 -9.00 -18.43 -16.28
N THR A 340 -8.21 -19.01 -17.17
CA THR A 340 -6.76 -19.20 -17.06
C THR A 340 -6.08 -18.69 -18.33
N THR A 341 -4.76 -18.63 -18.34
CA THR A 341 -3.99 -18.27 -19.55
C THR A 341 -4.14 -19.32 -20.64
N SER A 342 -3.88 -18.92 -21.88
CA SER A 342 -3.89 -19.80 -23.05
C SER A 342 -2.50 -19.93 -23.67
N GLU A 343 -2.41 -20.80 -24.66
CA GLU A 343 -1.28 -20.95 -25.57
C GLU A 343 -1.16 -19.80 -26.60
N ILE A 344 -2.16 -18.92 -26.70
CA ILE A 344 -2.11 -17.74 -27.57
C ILE A 344 -1.64 -16.55 -26.73
N PRO A 345 -0.53 -15.89 -27.11
CA PRO A 345 0.03 -14.76 -26.37
C PRO A 345 -1.02 -13.73 -25.97
N GLY A 346 -1.09 -13.44 -24.68
CA GLY A 346 -1.96 -12.43 -24.11
C GLY A 346 -3.43 -12.81 -24.05
N ARG A 347 -3.84 -14.03 -24.41
CA ARG A 347 -5.25 -14.44 -24.35
C ARG A 347 -5.51 -15.44 -23.23
N ALA A 348 -6.67 -15.30 -22.61
CA ALA A 348 -7.20 -16.24 -21.63
C ALA A 348 -8.07 -17.33 -22.30
N LYS A 349 -8.37 -18.38 -21.55
CA LYS A 349 -9.31 -19.43 -21.91
C LYS A 349 -10.07 -19.95 -20.69
N LEU A 350 -11.15 -20.68 -20.94
CA LEU A 350 -11.91 -21.37 -19.89
C LEU A 350 -11.02 -22.36 -19.12
N ALA A 351 -11.01 -22.26 -17.79
CA ALA A 351 -10.30 -23.20 -16.93
C ALA A 351 -11.13 -24.50 -16.78
N LYS A 352 -10.62 -25.60 -17.37
CA LYS A 352 -11.28 -26.93 -17.36
C LYS A 352 -10.66 -27.95 -16.39
N LYS A 353 -9.46 -27.67 -15.89
CA LYS A 353 -8.71 -28.50 -14.93
C LYS A 353 -8.17 -27.65 -13.78
N PRO A 354 -7.82 -28.27 -12.63
CA PRO A 354 -7.18 -27.54 -11.54
C PRO A 354 -5.88 -26.87 -11.99
N GLY A 355 -5.61 -25.67 -11.48
CA GLY A 355 -4.38 -24.93 -11.79
C GLY A 355 -4.51 -23.41 -11.65
N PRO A 356 -3.45 -22.65 -11.98
CA PRO A 356 -3.46 -21.18 -11.96
C PRO A 356 -4.62 -20.59 -12.76
N ILE A 357 -5.22 -19.52 -12.23
CA ILE A 357 -6.29 -18.77 -12.87
C ILE A 357 -6.04 -17.27 -12.76
N ILE A 358 -6.66 -16.55 -13.69
CA ILE A 358 -6.69 -15.10 -13.74
C ILE A 358 -7.87 -14.58 -12.87
N GLY A 359 -8.98 -15.31 -12.85
CA GLY A 359 -10.18 -14.94 -12.10
C GLY A 359 -11.42 -15.65 -12.64
N TYR A 360 -12.59 -15.05 -12.46
CA TYR A 360 -13.84 -15.55 -13.02
C TYR A 360 -14.64 -14.46 -13.76
N ALA A 361 -15.37 -14.88 -14.79
CA ALA A 361 -16.22 -13.99 -15.57
C ALA A 361 -17.38 -13.45 -14.71
N VAL A 362 -17.63 -12.14 -14.76
CA VAL A 362 -18.75 -11.50 -14.05
C VAL A 362 -19.95 -11.23 -14.96
N ASN A 363 -19.83 -11.52 -16.25
CA ASN A 363 -20.90 -11.47 -17.24
C ASN A 363 -20.72 -12.54 -18.31
N ASP A 364 -21.77 -12.75 -19.11
CA ASP A 364 -21.69 -13.62 -20.28
C ASP A 364 -20.91 -12.92 -21.41
N GLN A 365 -20.03 -13.68 -22.06
CA GLN A 365 -19.40 -13.26 -23.30
C GLN A 365 -20.48 -13.11 -24.39
N LYS A 366 -20.45 -11.98 -25.10
CA LYS A 366 -21.36 -11.73 -26.23
C LYS A 366 -20.85 -12.43 -27.50
N GLU A 367 -21.76 -12.86 -28.35
CA GLU A 367 -21.41 -13.41 -29.66
C GLU A 367 -20.61 -12.40 -30.50
N GLY A 368 -19.53 -12.86 -31.12
CA GLY A 368 -18.60 -12.01 -31.88
C GLY A 368 -17.54 -11.29 -31.04
N ASN A 369 -17.69 -11.20 -29.72
CA ASN A 369 -16.66 -10.61 -28.86
C ASN A 369 -15.52 -11.60 -28.61
N ASP A 370 -14.29 -11.13 -28.70
CA ASP A 370 -13.10 -11.87 -28.30
C ASP A 370 -12.64 -11.53 -26.88
N PHE A 371 -13.54 -11.00 -26.05
CA PHE A 371 -13.29 -10.64 -24.66
C PHE A 371 -14.49 -10.92 -23.75
N VAL A 372 -14.25 -11.02 -22.44
CA VAL A 372 -15.27 -11.13 -21.39
C VAL A 372 -14.81 -10.38 -20.14
N ARG A 373 -15.75 -9.85 -19.36
CA ARG A 373 -15.39 -9.13 -18.12
C ARG A 373 -15.07 -10.11 -17.01
N VAL A 374 -13.94 -9.92 -16.37
CA VAL A 374 -13.43 -10.78 -15.29
C VAL A 374 -13.27 -9.96 -14.02
N LEU A 375 -13.69 -10.53 -12.89
CA LEU A 375 -13.18 -10.08 -11.59
C LEU A 375 -11.79 -10.70 -11.43
N LEU A 376 -10.76 -9.88 -11.49
CA LEU A 376 -9.37 -10.31 -11.42
C LEU A 376 -9.06 -10.81 -10.00
N GLN A 377 -8.72 -12.09 -9.93
CA GLN A 377 -8.40 -12.82 -8.71
C GLN A 377 -7.38 -13.89 -9.05
N LEU A 378 -6.12 -13.46 -9.14
CA LEU A 378 -5.01 -14.38 -9.36
C LEU A 378 -5.02 -15.44 -8.26
N GLY A 379 -4.96 -16.70 -8.65
CA GLY A 379 -5.11 -17.80 -7.71
C GLY A 379 -5.08 -19.16 -8.38
N ARG A 380 -5.68 -20.15 -7.74
CA ARG A 380 -5.79 -21.51 -8.28
C ARG A 380 -7.24 -21.95 -8.30
N TYR A 381 -7.68 -22.44 -9.46
CA TYR A 381 -8.93 -23.16 -9.57
C TYR A 381 -8.75 -24.57 -9.02
N ILE A 382 -9.61 -24.93 -8.08
CA ILE A 382 -9.77 -26.28 -7.57
C ILE A 382 -11.23 -26.63 -7.81
N PRO A 383 -11.56 -27.50 -8.80
CA PRO A 383 -12.92 -27.94 -8.99
C PRO A 383 -13.41 -28.59 -7.70
N GLY A 384 -14.59 -28.18 -7.23
CA GLY A 384 -15.20 -28.80 -6.07
C GLY A 384 -15.27 -30.31 -6.27
N LYS A 385 -14.61 -31.07 -5.39
CA LYS A 385 -14.82 -32.52 -5.30
C LYS A 385 -16.31 -32.68 -5.07
N ALA A 386 -17.03 -33.32 -5.99
CA ALA A 386 -18.40 -33.72 -5.73
C ALA A 386 -18.37 -34.49 -4.41
N ILE A 387 -18.87 -33.90 -3.32
CA ILE A 387 -19.10 -34.62 -2.08
C ILE A 387 -20.14 -35.64 -2.51
N GLY A 388 -19.72 -36.90 -2.64
CA GLY A 388 -20.55 -37.97 -3.17
C GLY A 388 -21.85 -37.98 -2.39
N GLN A 389 -22.92 -37.50 -3.02
CA GLN A 389 -24.26 -37.76 -2.55
C GLN A 389 -24.45 -39.25 -2.84
N LYS A 390 -24.06 -40.08 -1.86
CA LYS A 390 -24.29 -41.51 -1.90
C LYS A 390 -25.80 -41.67 -1.84
N VAL A 391 -26.43 -41.74 -3.01
CA VAL A 391 -27.78 -42.27 -3.14
C VAL A 391 -27.64 -43.71 -2.66
N ILE A 392 -28.11 -43.97 -1.44
CA ILE A 392 -28.26 -45.33 -0.96
C ILE A 392 -29.40 -45.89 -1.81
N GLU A 393 -29.07 -46.67 -2.84
CA GLU A 393 -30.05 -47.54 -3.45
C GLU A 393 -30.47 -48.55 -2.39
N GLU A 394 -31.76 -48.55 -2.05
CA GLU A 394 -32.38 -49.51 -1.14
C GLU A 394 -32.33 -50.90 -1.78
N ASN A 395 -31.21 -51.62 -1.65
CA ASN A 395 -31.12 -53.06 -1.87
C ASN A 395 -29.83 -53.58 -1.23
N GLU A 396 -29.84 -53.75 0.09
CA GLU A 396 -29.12 -54.78 0.86
C GLU A 396 -29.24 -54.44 2.35
N ILE A 397 -30.40 -54.77 2.94
CA ILE A 397 -30.51 -54.93 4.39
C ILE A 397 -30.40 -56.43 4.64
N GLU A 398 -29.17 -56.95 4.70
CA GLU A 398 -28.91 -58.20 5.40
C GLU A 398 -28.57 -57.93 6.86
N SER A 399 -29.12 -58.81 7.68
CA SER A 399 -29.30 -58.71 9.12
C SER A 399 -28.01 -58.48 9.93
N GLY A 400 -28.00 -57.40 10.71
CA GLY A 400 -26.96 -57.15 11.71
C GLY A 400 -27.26 -55.95 12.60
N SER A 401 -28.12 -56.14 13.60
CA SER A 401 -28.12 -55.38 14.87
C SER A 401 -28.05 -53.85 14.80
N ILE A 402 -29.10 -53.20 14.28
CA ILE A 402 -29.28 -51.74 14.45
C ILE A 402 -29.76 -51.45 15.87
N ASN A 403 -28.88 -50.86 16.67
CA ASN A 403 -29.23 -50.26 17.95
C ASN A 403 -30.10 -49.03 17.67
N ARG A 404 -31.40 -49.19 17.86
CA ARG A 404 -32.43 -48.20 17.56
C ARG A 404 -32.43 -47.14 18.66
N ASN A 405 -31.48 -46.21 18.64
CA ASN A 405 -31.54 -44.96 19.38
C ASN A 405 -30.67 -43.90 18.71
N MET A 406 -31.35 -42.97 18.03
CA MET A 406 -30.98 -41.59 17.70
C MET A 406 -31.45 -41.20 16.29
N TYR A 407 -32.76 -41.28 16.09
CA TYR A 407 -33.45 -40.40 15.16
C TYR A 407 -34.28 -39.42 16.00
N ASN A 408 -33.79 -38.19 16.09
CA ASN A 408 -34.52 -36.92 16.29
C ASN A 408 -33.66 -35.92 17.05
N LYS A 409 -32.75 -35.25 16.34
CA LYS A 409 -32.46 -33.84 16.60
C LYS A 409 -31.91 -33.19 15.33
N ARG A 410 -32.78 -32.46 14.64
CA ARG A 410 -32.37 -31.36 13.77
C ARG A 410 -31.81 -30.29 14.69
N GLU A 411 -30.49 -30.13 14.73
CA GLU A 411 -29.86 -28.89 15.20
C GLU A 411 -28.71 -28.53 14.27
N GLU A 412 -28.82 -27.32 13.74
CA GLU A 412 -27.82 -26.58 12.98
C GLU A 412 -26.50 -26.55 13.74
N THR A 413 -25.45 -27.18 13.21
CA THR A 413 -24.07 -26.81 13.54
C THR A 413 -23.17 -27.11 12.35
N GLY A 414 -22.43 -26.08 11.92
CA GLY A 414 -21.46 -26.17 10.83
C GLY A 414 -20.35 -27.14 11.15
N VAL A 415 -20.12 -28.09 10.24
CA VAL A 415 -18.96 -28.98 10.24
C VAL A 415 -18.02 -28.49 9.15
N LEU A 416 -16.89 -27.90 9.55
CA LEU A 416 -15.79 -27.50 8.66
C LEU A 416 -14.64 -28.48 8.87
N GLY A 417 -14.76 -29.66 8.26
CA GLY A 417 -13.63 -30.58 8.06
C GLY A 417 -13.16 -31.38 9.29
N VAL A 418 -12.25 -32.30 8.98
CA VAL A 418 -11.55 -33.23 9.88
C VAL A 418 -10.07 -33.05 9.55
N ASP A 419 -9.18 -33.01 10.54
CA ASP A 419 -7.74 -32.99 10.28
C ASP A 419 -7.23 -34.39 9.83
N ASP A 420 -5.96 -34.45 9.43
CA ASP A 420 -5.33 -35.66 8.88
C ASP A 420 -5.21 -36.82 9.90
N GLU A 421 -5.62 -36.61 11.16
CA GLU A 421 -5.64 -37.61 12.23
C GLU A 421 -7.06 -37.99 12.70
N GLY A 422 -8.11 -37.38 12.13
CA GLY A 422 -9.49 -37.78 12.40
C GLY A 422 -10.15 -37.06 13.58
N GLU A 423 -9.57 -35.99 14.13
CA GLU A 423 -10.20 -35.22 15.21
C GLU A 423 -11.17 -34.14 14.69
N ILE A 424 -12.27 -33.96 15.42
CA ILE A 424 -13.30 -32.95 15.12
C ILE A 424 -12.88 -31.62 15.77
N ILE A 425 -12.41 -30.68 14.98
CA ILE A 425 -12.11 -29.32 15.42
C ILE A 425 -13.42 -28.56 15.70
N ARG A 426 -13.70 -28.24 16.96
CA ARG A 426 -14.83 -27.38 17.36
C ARG A 426 -14.33 -25.96 17.64
N GLN A 427 -14.89 -24.94 16.97
CA GLN A 427 -14.63 -23.54 17.37
C GLN A 427 -15.33 -23.20 18.70
N PRO A 428 -14.72 -22.37 19.56
CA PRO A 428 -15.43 -21.77 20.69
C PRO A 428 -16.46 -20.75 20.19
N SER A 429 -17.69 -20.87 20.67
CA SER A 429 -18.84 -20.07 20.25
C SER A 429 -18.61 -18.56 20.43
N LYS A 430 -18.61 -17.78 19.33
CA LYS A 430 -18.83 -16.33 19.40
C LYS A 430 -20.32 -16.06 19.63
N LYS A 431 -20.67 -15.44 20.76
CA LYS A 431 -22.02 -14.92 21.04
C LYS A 431 -22.38 -13.87 19.97
N LEU A 432 -23.37 -14.17 19.14
CA LEU A 432 -24.04 -13.21 18.28
C LEU A 432 -25.07 -12.44 19.11
N ILE A 433 -24.83 -11.16 19.35
CA ILE A 433 -25.83 -10.24 19.92
C ILE A 433 -26.62 -9.68 18.74
N ILE A 434 -27.91 -10.03 18.66
CA ILE A 434 -28.85 -9.50 17.68
C ILE A 434 -29.58 -8.32 18.33
N PHE A 435 -29.45 -7.12 17.78
CA PHE A 435 -30.37 -6.01 18.06
C PHE A 435 -31.52 -6.08 17.04
N GLY A 436 -32.74 -6.22 17.56
CA GLY A 436 -33.98 -6.04 16.77
C GLY A 436 -34.44 -4.57 16.80
N PRO A 437 -35.32 -4.16 15.88
CA PRO A 437 -35.77 -2.78 15.76
C PRO A 437 -36.90 -2.46 16.74
N ASP A 438 -36.80 -1.32 17.41
CA ASP A 438 -37.92 -0.46 17.84
C ASP A 438 -37.50 1.01 17.63
#